data_AF-A0A085Z6B9-F1
#
_entry.id   AF-A0A085Z6B9-F1
#
_cell.length_a   1.000
_cell.length_b   1.000
_cell.length_c   1.000
_cell.angle_alpha   90.00
_cell.angle_beta   90.00
_cell.angle_gamma   90.00
#
_symmetry.space_group_name_H-M   'P 1'
#
loop_
_entity.id
_entity.type
_entity.pdbx_description
1 polymer ?
#
loop_
_entity_poly.entity_id
_entity_poly.type
_entity_poly.pdbx_seq_one_letter_code
_entity_poly.pdbx_strand_id
1 'polypeptide(L)'
;MNRQKFTDKFMAAFFILVIIKIIGIFAQLFHQSFWSVLGTLAIFAIVAFIIFIVLLRLEDKEKTGNPLGRKGRGGSSYVETSLFDRIRNKYEDLAQKYLDEKDYKKAAKVYMNLLRDNYRGAKTLEEGGFYNEAAVIYLKKLKNKSEAANCYEKAKQYRKAIDLYKELEQKEKVGDLYRQINDIKNANTYYQMVVDDYVNNNQMVKGSLIYRKKMEMPDEAQKILLKGWEEDRDAFNCLNNYFANIFEIKKLDQQIQELYKKTPSDKKITYLEAIKYEFKKDPKLQNTTRNIAYEIIAEKVATRSEIVNELKHFNPDDEVILKDISRYKTGRNRMFRN
;
A
#
# COMPACT_ATOMS: atom_id res chain seq x y z
N MET A 1 2.46 -36.12 9.12
CA MET A 1 3.71 -35.52 8.62
C MET A 1 4.69 -35.41 9.77
N ASN A 2 5.88 -36.00 9.65
CA ASN A 2 6.85 -36.09 10.76
C ASN A 2 7.29 -34.66 11.17
N ARG A 3 7.01 -34.22 12.41
CA ARG A 3 7.14 -32.81 12.83
C ARG A 3 8.59 -32.31 12.81
N GLN A 4 9.53 -33.20 13.09
CA GLN A 4 10.97 -32.94 12.93
C GLN A 4 11.35 -32.60 11.47
N LYS A 5 10.72 -33.25 10.48
CA LYS A 5 10.91 -32.89 9.06
C LYS A 5 10.28 -31.54 8.70
N PHE A 6 9.41 -30.97 9.52
CA PHE A 6 8.82 -29.66 9.30
C PHE A 6 9.74 -28.55 9.84
N THR A 7 10.30 -28.71 11.04
CA THR A 7 11.24 -27.73 11.61
C THR A 7 12.54 -27.65 10.82
N ASP A 8 13.07 -28.78 10.35
CA ASP A 8 14.24 -28.79 9.44
C ASP A 8 13.99 -28.03 8.13
N LYS A 9 12.82 -28.27 7.50
CA LYS A 9 12.42 -27.59 6.26
C LYS A 9 12.14 -26.11 6.49
N PHE A 10 11.60 -25.75 7.65
CA PHE A 10 11.33 -24.37 8.04
C PHE A 10 12.63 -23.60 8.30
N MET A 11 13.61 -24.22 8.97
CA MET A 11 14.95 -23.66 9.16
C MET A 11 15.65 -23.42 7.82
N ALA A 12 15.61 -24.40 6.90
CA ALA A 12 16.16 -24.24 5.56
C ALA A 12 15.51 -23.07 4.79
N ALA A 13 14.17 -22.96 4.84
CA ALA A 13 13.45 -21.86 4.20
C ALA A 13 13.80 -20.50 4.81
N PHE A 14 13.95 -20.41 6.14
CA PHE A 14 14.37 -19.20 6.83
C PHE A 14 15.77 -18.74 6.39
N PHE A 15 16.75 -19.64 6.32
CA PHE A 15 18.10 -19.28 5.87
C PHE A 15 18.13 -18.83 4.41
N ILE A 16 17.33 -19.47 3.54
CA ILE A 16 17.19 -19.02 2.14
C ILE A 16 16.66 -17.58 2.08
N LEU A 17 15.64 -17.25 2.87
CA LEU A 17 15.09 -15.89 2.93
C LEU A 17 16.09 -14.88 3.48
N VAL A 18 16.88 -15.25 4.49
CA VAL A 18 17.95 -14.40 5.03
C VAL A 18 19.01 -14.11 3.97
N ILE A 19 19.45 -15.12 3.22
CA ILE A 19 20.44 -14.97 2.13
C ILE A 19 19.90 -14.06 1.01
N ILE A 20 18.66 -14.28 0.57
CA ILE A 20 18.02 -13.43 -0.44
C ILE A 20 17.94 -11.98 0.05
N LYS A 21 17.63 -11.76 1.32
CA LYS A 21 17.53 -10.42 1.89
C LYS A 21 18.89 -9.74 2.00
N ILE A 22 19.94 -10.48 2.36
CA ILE A 22 21.32 -9.97 2.38
C ILE A 22 21.74 -9.54 0.97
N ILE A 23 21.49 -10.38 -0.05
CA ILE A 23 21.78 -10.02 -1.45
C ILE A 23 21.02 -8.75 -1.86
N GLY A 24 19.75 -8.62 -1.46
CA GLY A 24 18.96 -7.41 -1.71
C GLY A 24 19.49 -6.15 -1.02
N ILE A 25 20.03 -6.27 0.20
CA ILE A 25 20.69 -5.16 0.92
C ILE A 25 21.99 -4.79 0.22
N PHE A 26 22.77 -5.78 -0.23
CA PHE A 26 24.00 -5.52 -0.99
C PHE A 26 23.73 -4.86 -2.36
N ALA A 27 22.59 -5.15 -3.01
CA ALA A 27 22.20 -4.45 -4.24
C ALA A 27 21.93 -2.94 -4.03
N GLN A 28 21.67 -2.51 -2.79
CA GLN A 28 21.46 -1.08 -2.47
C GLN A 28 22.78 -0.28 -2.44
N LEU A 29 23.95 -0.94 -2.44
CA LEU A 29 25.25 -0.26 -2.59
C LEU A 29 25.38 0.52 -3.91
N PHE A 30 24.63 0.16 -4.94
CA PHE A 30 24.66 0.89 -6.22
C PHE A 30 23.97 2.27 -6.16
N HIS A 31 23.17 2.53 -5.13
CA HIS A 31 22.33 3.73 -5.04
C HIS A 31 22.40 4.47 -3.69
N GLN A 32 22.97 3.87 -2.63
CA GLN A 32 23.06 4.45 -1.29
C GLN A 32 24.49 4.47 -0.75
N SER A 33 24.73 5.29 0.28
CA SER A 33 26.06 5.41 0.90
C SER A 33 26.45 4.15 1.66
N PHE A 34 27.73 3.78 1.60
CA PHE A 34 28.28 2.58 2.25
C PHE A 34 27.86 2.45 3.73
N TRP A 35 27.90 3.54 4.48
CA TRP A 35 27.53 3.55 5.91
C TRP A 35 26.04 3.27 6.18
N SER A 36 25.15 3.70 5.28
CA SER A 36 23.71 3.40 5.40
C SER A 36 23.39 1.93 5.13
N VAL A 37 24.08 1.33 4.16
CA VAL A 37 23.98 -0.11 3.86
C VAL A 37 24.56 -0.95 5.01
N LEU A 38 25.67 -0.49 5.60
CA LEU A 38 26.27 -1.18 6.75
C LEU A 38 25.39 -1.10 8.00
N GLY A 39 24.73 0.04 8.25
CA GLY A 39 23.78 0.21 9.36
C GLY A 39 22.53 -0.64 9.20
N THR A 40 21.94 -0.68 8.00
CA THR A 40 20.78 -1.55 7.70
C THR A 40 21.13 -3.03 7.80
N LEU A 41 22.32 -3.42 7.37
CA LEU A 41 22.84 -4.79 7.51
C LEU A 41 23.05 -5.18 8.98
N ALA A 42 23.56 -4.27 9.82
CA ALA A 42 23.72 -4.51 11.25
C ALA A 42 22.38 -4.69 11.97
N ILE A 43 21.39 -3.85 11.70
CA ILE A 43 20.04 -3.98 12.26
C ILE A 43 19.40 -5.30 11.81
N PHE A 44 19.53 -5.63 10.52
CA PHE A 44 19.01 -6.89 9.99
C PHE A 44 19.68 -8.11 10.63
N ALA A 45 21.00 -8.08 10.84
CA ALA A 45 21.73 -9.15 11.51
C ALA A 45 21.25 -9.36 12.96
N ILE A 46 20.99 -8.28 13.72
CA ILE A 46 20.46 -8.38 15.08
C ILE A 46 19.06 -9.02 15.08
N VAL A 47 18.18 -8.59 14.18
CA VAL A 47 16.82 -9.15 14.08
C VAL A 47 16.86 -10.62 13.65
N ALA A 48 17.67 -10.96 12.65
CA ALA A 48 17.86 -12.33 12.20
C ALA A 48 18.43 -13.23 13.31
N PHE A 49 19.36 -12.70 14.12
CA PHE A 49 19.94 -13.41 15.26
C PHE A 49 18.92 -13.67 16.38
N ILE A 50 18.05 -12.69 16.69
CA ILE A 50 16.96 -12.88 17.66
C ILE A 50 16.00 -13.97 17.18
N ILE A 51 15.60 -13.93 15.90
CA ILE A 51 14.72 -14.95 15.32
C ILE A 51 15.40 -16.32 15.34
N PHE A 52 16.70 -16.39 15.04
CA PHE A 52 17.48 -17.62 15.10
C PHE A 52 17.55 -18.20 16.53
N ILE A 53 17.75 -17.37 17.56
CA ILE A 53 17.70 -17.81 18.96
C ILE A 53 16.31 -18.38 19.31
N VAL A 54 15.24 -17.74 18.84
CA VAL A 54 13.87 -18.24 19.07
C VAL A 54 13.68 -19.60 18.38
N LEU A 55 14.20 -19.77 17.17
CA LEU A 55 14.12 -21.04 16.44
C LEU A 55 14.92 -22.15 17.12
N LEU A 56 16.14 -21.86 17.61
CA LEU A 56 16.94 -22.82 18.38
C LEU A 56 16.23 -23.25 19.67
N ARG A 57 15.58 -22.33 20.38
CA ARG A 57 14.79 -22.67 21.59
C ARG A 57 13.56 -23.51 21.29
N LEU A 58 12.98 -23.36 20.09
CA LEU A 58 11.87 -24.19 19.63
C LEU A 58 12.36 -25.60 19.26
N GLU A 59 13.52 -25.72 18.63
CA GLU A 59 14.15 -27.00 18.29
C GLU A 59 14.62 -27.78 19.53
N ASP A 60 15.19 -27.10 20.53
CA ASP A 60 15.59 -27.73 21.81
C ASP A 60 14.39 -28.26 22.61
N LYS A 61 13.26 -27.53 22.59
CA LYS A 61 11.99 -28.01 23.15
C LYS A 61 11.40 -29.19 22.37
N GLU A 62 11.78 -29.37 21.10
CA GLU A 62 11.31 -30.44 20.23
C GLU A 62 12.18 -31.70 20.34
N LYS A 63 13.50 -31.55 20.54
CA LYS A 63 14.44 -32.66 20.80
C LYS A 63 14.32 -33.22 22.23
N THR A 64 13.82 -32.42 23.18
CA THR A 64 13.54 -32.87 24.55
C THR A 64 12.14 -33.47 24.70
N GLY A 65 11.81 -34.44 23.83
CA GLY A 65 10.85 -35.49 24.18
C GLY A 65 11.51 -36.42 25.21
N ASN A 66 11.17 -36.24 26.49
CA ASN A 66 11.68 -36.93 27.69
C ASN A 66 12.33 -38.33 27.50
N PRO A 67 13.39 -38.59 28.29
CA PRO A 67 13.28 -39.67 29.27
C PRO A 67 13.49 -39.18 30.69
N LEU A 68 12.78 -39.82 31.62
CA LEU A 68 12.77 -39.58 33.05
C LEU A 68 14.18 -39.49 33.65
N GLY A 69 14.34 -38.64 34.67
CA GLY A 69 15.35 -38.90 35.69
C GLY A 69 16.03 -37.69 36.31
N ARG A 70 15.29 -36.80 36.98
CA ARG A 70 15.88 -36.08 38.12
C ARG A 70 14.86 -35.94 39.25
N LYS A 71 15.09 -36.75 40.28
CA LYS A 71 14.40 -36.71 41.58
C LYS A 71 14.45 -35.29 42.15
N GLY A 72 13.37 -34.56 41.95
CA GLY A 72 12.99 -33.37 42.69
C GLY A 72 11.58 -33.59 43.21
N ARG A 73 11.46 -33.73 44.53
CA ARG A 73 10.25 -33.99 45.30
C ARG A 73 9.17 -32.94 44.97
N GLY A 74 8.04 -33.34 44.36
CA GLY A 74 6.94 -32.42 44.00
C GLY A 74 5.78 -33.07 43.22
N GLY A 75 5.05 -34.00 43.84
CA GLY A 75 3.92 -34.73 43.24
C GLY A 75 2.61 -33.95 43.09
N SER A 76 2.65 -32.65 42.72
CA SER A 76 1.45 -31.79 42.60
C SER A 76 1.18 -31.31 41.17
N SER A 77 2.20 -31.16 40.32
CA SER A 77 2.07 -30.36 39.08
C SER A 77 1.34 -31.06 37.92
N TYR A 78 1.43 -32.40 37.78
CA TYR A 78 0.79 -33.12 36.67
C TYR A 78 -0.73 -33.29 36.84
N VAL A 79 -1.19 -33.54 38.07
CA VAL A 79 -2.63 -33.64 38.38
C VAL A 79 -3.30 -32.27 38.20
N GLU A 80 -2.63 -31.21 38.67
CA GLU A 80 -3.07 -29.82 38.58
C GLU A 80 -3.19 -29.34 37.12
N THR A 81 -2.24 -29.68 36.25
CA THR A 81 -2.30 -29.35 34.81
C THR A 81 -3.51 -30.02 34.14
N SER A 82 -3.73 -31.31 34.40
CA SER A 82 -4.87 -32.05 33.81
C SER A 82 -6.24 -31.56 34.30
N LEU A 83 -6.31 -31.07 35.55
CA LEU A 83 -7.52 -30.49 36.12
C LEU A 83 -7.80 -29.11 35.53
N PHE A 84 -6.76 -28.29 35.38
CA PHE A 84 -6.85 -26.97 34.76
C PHE A 84 -7.34 -27.06 33.32
N ASP A 85 -6.79 -27.99 32.53
CA ASP A 85 -7.22 -28.21 31.15
C ASP A 85 -8.68 -28.67 31.07
N ARG A 86 -9.13 -29.56 31.97
CA ARG A 86 -10.54 -29.97 32.05
C ARG A 86 -11.47 -28.82 32.39
N ILE A 87 -11.08 -27.95 33.33
CA ILE A 87 -11.88 -26.77 33.71
C ILE A 87 -11.94 -25.78 32.54
N ARG A 88 -10.80 -25.54 31.88
CA ARG A 88 -10.73 -24.68 30.70
C ARG A 88 -11.65 -25.19 29.59
N ASN A 89 -11.60 -26.49 29.27
CA ASN A 89 -12.45 -27.09 28.25
C ASN A 89 -13.94 -26.93 28.59
N LYS A 90 -14.34 -27.13 29.86
CA LYS A 90 -15.73 -26.88 30.27
C LYS A 90 -16.18 -25.43 30.05
N TYR A 91 -15.30 -24.45 30.26
CA TYR A 91 -15.61 -23.05 29.99
C TYR A 91 -15.62 -22.73 28.50
N GLU A 92 -14.75 -23.35 27.70
CA GLU A 92 -14.78 -23.24 26.24
C GLU A 92 -16.09 -23.82 25.69
N ASP A 93 -16.50 -25.01 26.13
CA ASP A 93 -17.78 -25.64 25.75
C ASP A 93 -18.98 -24.77 26.15
N LEU A 94 -18.94 -24.16 27.34
CA LEU A 94 -19.98 -23.25 27.82
C LEU A 94 -20.05 -21.97 26.97
N ALA A 95 -18.90 -21.39 26.62
CA ALA A 95 -18.86 -20.23 25.75
C ALA A 95 -19.41 -20.57 24.36
N GLN A 96 -19.02 -21.72 23.81
CA GLN A 96 -19.51 -22.21 22.52
C GLN A 96 -21.01 -22.42 22.53
N LYS A 97 -21.56 -23.04 23.58
CA LYS A 97 -23.01 -23.19 23.73
C LYS A 97 -23.73 -21.84 23.67
N TYR A 98 -23.22 -20.81 24.34
CA TYR A 98 -23.80 -19.47 24.26
C TYR A 98 -23.66 -18.84 22.87
N LEU A 99 -22.58 -19.12 22.14
CA LEU A 99 -22.44 -18.68 20.74
C LEU A 99 -23.47 -19.36 19.83
N ASP A 100 -23.69 -20.66 20.00
CA ASP A 100 -24.67 -21.44 19.24
C ASP A 100 -26.11 -20.92 19.51
N GLU A 101 -26.38 -20.48 20.74
CA GLU A 101 -27.61 -19.81 21.15
C GLU A 101 -27.67 -18.32 20.72
N LYS A 102 -26.63 -17.79 20.07
CA LYS A 102 -26.45 -16.38 19.70
C LYS A 102 -26.46 -15.40 20.88
N ASP A 103 -26.19 -15.88 22.09
CA ASP A 103 -26.01 -15.04 23.29
C ASP A 103 -24.54 -14.59 23.43
N TYR A 104 -24.14 -13.71 22.52
CA TYR A 104 -22.76 -13.19 22.46
C TYR A 104 -22.33 -12.49 23.75
N LYS A 105 -23.26 -11.86 24.49
CA LYS A 105 -22.91 -11.18 25.76
C LYS A 105 -22.51 -12.19 26.84
N LYS A 106 -23.24 -13.30 26.97
CA LYS A 106 -22.88 -14.35 27.92
C LYS A 106 -21.60 -15.07 27.50
N ALA A 107 -21.46 -15.42 26.22
CA ALA A 107 -20.24 -16.01 25.68
C ALA A 107 -19.01 -15.12 25.97
N ALA A 108 -19.12 -13.82 25.70
CA ALA A 108 -18.04 -12.87 25.98
C ALA A 108 -17.70 -12.77 27.48
N LYS A 109 -18.69 -12.81 28.37
CA LYS A 109 -18.46 -12.85 29.82
C LYS A 109 -17.71 -14.11 30.25
N VAL A 110 -18.02 -15.27 29.66
CA VAL A 110 -17.29 -16.52 29.91
C VAL A 110 -15.83 -16.37 29.46
N TYR A 111 -15.59 -15.87 28.24
CA TYR A 111 -14.23 -15.61 27.75
C TYR A 111 -13.44 -14.65 28.66
N MET A 112 -14.03 -13.50 29.02
CA MET A 112 -13.32 -12.49 29.81
C MET A 112 -13.11 -12.87 31.28
N ASN A 113 -14.13 -13.44 31.92
CA ASN A 113 -14.12 -13.63 33.38
C ASN A 113 -13.61 -15.01 33.79
N LEU A 114 -13.98 -16.06 33.05
CA LEU A 114 -13.65 -17.44 33.40
C LEU A 114 -12.37 -17.90 32.68
N LEU A 115 -12.26 -17.62 31.38
CA LEU A 115 -11.08 -17.98 30.59
C LEU A 115 -9.97 -16.91 30.62
N ARG A 116 -10.25 -15.74 31.20
CA ARG A 116 -9.34 -14.58 31.25
C ARG A 116 -8.85 -14.10 29.88
N ASP A 117 -9.57 -14.44 28.82
CA ASP A 117 -9.27 -14.05 27.45
C ASP A 117 -10.10 -12.82 27.06
N ASN A 118 -9.53 -11.64 27.32
CA ASN A 118 -10.19 -10.38 27.01
C ASN A 118 -10.32 -10.14 25.50
N TYR A 119 -9.42 -10.72 24.69
CA TYR A 119 -9.44 -10.55 23.23
C TYR A 119 -10.60 -11.33 22.62
N ARG A 120 -10.72 -12.62 22.91
CA ARG A 120 -11.86 -13.43 22.46
C ARG A 120 -13.18 -12.88 22.96
N GLY A 121 -13.22 -12.38 24.20
CA GLY A 121 -14.39 -11.71 24.75
C GLY A 121 -14.79 -10.47 23.96
N ALA A 122 -13.84 -9.56 23.67
CA ALA A 122 -14.10 -8.38 22.85
C ALA A 122 -14.53 -8.74 21.42
N LYS A 123 -13.87 -9.74 20.82
CA LYS A 123 -14.17 -10.23 19.47
C LYS A 123 -15.58 -10.82 19.37
N THR A 124 -15.96 -11.62 20.37
CA THR A 124 -17.31 -12.19 20.49
C THR A 124 -18.37 -11.09 20.57
N LEU A 125 -18.12 -10.01 21.32
CA LEU A 125 -19.03 -8.86 21.37
C LEU A 125 -19.11 -8.14 20.02
N GLU A 126 -17.98 -7.98 19.33
CA GLU A 126 -17.93 -7.38 18.00
C GLU A 126 -18.75 -8.19 16.99
N GLU A 127 -18.59 -9.51 16.97
CA GLU A 127 -19.35 -10.44 16.11
C GLU A 127 -20.85 -10.41 16.40
N GLY A 128 -21.22 -10.25 17.68
CA GLY A 128 -22.61 -10.04 18.09
C GLY A 128 -23.17 -8.65 17.81
N GLY A 129 -22.41 -7.74 17.19
CA GLY A 129 -22.82 -6.36 16.92
C GLY A 129 -22.80 -5.43 18.14
N PHE A 130 -22.28 -5.87 19.27
CA PHE A 130 -22.15 -5.09 20.52
C PHE A 130 -20.88 -4.22 20.50
N TYR A 131 -20.73 -3.42 19.44
CA TYR A 131 -19.52 -2.66 19.15
C TYR A 131 -19.10 -1.69 20.26
N ASN A 132 -20.05 -1.01 20.93
CA ASN A 132 -19.73 -0.11 22.05
C ASN A 132 -19.09 -0.85 23.23
N GLU A 133 -19.61 -2.03 23.55
CA GLU A 133 -19.11 -2.85 24.66
C GLU A 133 -17.73 -3.40 24.29
N ALA A 134 -17.57 -3.92 23.06
CA ALA A 134 -16.28 -4.35 22.52
C ALA A 134 -15.22 -3.24 22.56
N ALA A 135 -15.56 -2.02 22.12
CA ALA A 135 -14.66 -0.87 22.09
C ALA A 135 -14.10 -0.54 23.49
N VAL A 136 -14.93 -0.60 24.53
CA VAL A 136 -14.50 -0.36 25.91
C VAL A 136 -13.52 -1.43 26.37
N ILE A 137 -13.73 -2.70 26.00
CA ILE A 137 -12.80 -3.78 26.34
C ILE A 137 -11.47 -3.60 25.60
N TYR A 138 -11.51 -3.33 24.30
CA TYR A 138 -10.31 -3.04 23.49
C TYR A 138 -9.50 -1.88 24.08
N LEU A 139 -10.16 -0.79 24.47
CA LEU A 139 -9.48 0.39 25.00
C LEU A 139 -8.96 0.18 26.43
N LYS A 140 -9.80 -0.32 27.35
CA LYS A 140 -9.47 -0.36 28.78
C LYS A 140 -8.63 -1.56 29.16
N LYS A 141 -8.94 -2.75 28.64
CA LYS A 141 -8.29 -4.01 29.03
C LYS A 141 -7.15 -4.40 28.09
N LEU A 142 -7.35 -4.26 26.79
CA LEU A 142 -6.37 -4.68 25.78
C LEU A 142 -5.43 -3.55 25.37
N LYS A 143 -5.74 -2.30 25.75
CA LYS A 143 -4.99 -1.08 25.35
C LYS A 143 -4.82 -0.94 23.83
N ASN A 144 -5.72 -1.55 23.07
CA ASN A 144 -5.70 -1.51 21.61
C ASN A 144 -6.61 -0.38 21.11
N LYS A 145 -6.02 0.79 20.89
CA LYS A 145 -6.74 1.98 20.40
C LYS A 145 -7.30 1.80 19.00
N SER A 146 -6.62 1.03 18.13
CA SER A 146 -7.03 0.83 16.74
C SER A 146 -8.32 0.00 16.66
N GLU A 147 -8.37 -1.15 17.32
CA GLU A 147 -9.58 -1.98 17.40
C GLU A 147 -10.73 -1.23 18.10
N ALA A 148 -10.43 -0.45 19.14
CA ALA A 148 -11.42 0.37 19.83
C ALA A 148 -12.01 1.46 18.92
N ALA A 149 -11.18 2.16 18.14
CA ALA A 149 -11.62 3.18 17.18
C ALA A 149 -12.53 2.59 16.11
N ASN A 150 -12.14 1.45 15.52
CA ASN A 150 -12.94 0.72 14.55
C ASN A 150 -14.30 0.29 15.13
N CYS A 151 -14.31 -0.22 16.38
CA CYS A 151 -15.57 -0.58 17.04
C CYS A 151 -16.45 0.66 17.30
N TYR A 152 -15.90 1.79 17.76
CA TYR A 152 -16.69 3.01 17.93
C TYR A 152 -17.24 3.53 16.61
N GLU A 153 -16.49 3.42 15.51
CA GLU A 153 -16.96 3.76 14.17
C GLU A 153 -18.13 2.88 13.74
N LYS A 154 -18.01 1.54 13.88
CA LYS A 154 -19.12 0.60 13.61
C LYS A 154 -20.35 0.88 14.48
N ALA A 155 -20.13 1.33 15.72
CA ALA A 155 -21.18 1.76 16.64
C ALA A 155 -21.78 3.15 16.31
N LYS A 156 -21.33 3.82 15.24
CA LYS A 156 -21.67 5.20 14.87
C LYS A 156 -21.34 6.23 15.96
N GLN A 157 -20.45 5.90 16.89
CA GLN A 157 -19.91 6.81 17.90
C GLN A 157 -18.74 7.61 17.32
N TYR A 158 -19.01 8.36 16.25
CA TYR A 158 -17.97 8.98 15.43
C TYR A 158 -17.06 9.93 16.22
N ARG A 159 -17.58 10.68 17.20
CA ARG A 159 -16.75 11.57 18.04
C ARG A 159 -15.68 10.80 18.82
N LYS A 160 -16.04 9.66 19.43
CA LYS A 160 -15.09 8.82 20.17
C LYS A 160 -14.08 8.15 19.23
N ALA A 161 -14.53 7.72 18.05
CA ALA A 161 -13.64 7.17 17.04
C ALA A 161 -12.65 8.22 16.52
N ILE A 162 -13.11 9.45 16.27
CA ILE A 162 -12.28 10.59 15.86
C ILE A 162 -11.17 10.83 16.88
N ASP A 163 -11.50 10.91 18.18
CA ASP A 163 -10.49 11.16 19.23
C ASP A 163 -9.40 10.09 19.21
N LEU A 164 -9.78 8.81 19.09
CA LEU A 164 -8.81 7.72 19.00
C LEU A 164 -8.01 7.73 17.69
N TYR A 165 -8.63 8.00 16.54
CA TYR A 165 -7.93 8.06 15.27
C TYR A 165 -6.97 9.26 15.17
N LYS A 166 -7.24 10.36 15.88
CA LYS A 166 -6.29 11.47 16.05
C LYS A 166 -5.05 11.03 16.82
N GLU A 167 -5.23 10.32 17.93
CA GLU A 167 -4.12 9.76 18.71
C GLU A 167 -3.29 8.72 17.93
N LEU A 168 -3.90 8.08 16.94
CA LEU A 168 -3.25 7.12 16.03
C LEU A 168 -2.68 7.79 14.77
N GLU A 169 -2.75 9.12 14.66
CA GLU A 169 -2.30 9.91 13.51
C GLU A 169 -2.93 9.49 12.16
N GLN A 170 -4.10 8.85 12.19
CA GLN A 170 -4.82 8.43 10.99
C GLN A 170 -5.63 9.58 10.39
N LYS A 171 -4.92 10.60 9.88
CA LYS A 171 -5.49 11.88 9.42
C LYS A 171 -6.62 11.72 8.39
N GLU A 172 -6.44 10.86 7.38
CA GLU A 172 -7.47 10.64 6.36
C GLU A 172 -8.74 10.06 6.98
N LYS A 173 -8.59 9.10 7.90
CA LYS A 173 -9.70 8.48 8.60
C LYS A 173 -10.46 9.48 9.48
N VAL A 174 -9.74 10.37 10.15
CA VAL A 174 -10.33 11.48 10.91
C VAL A 174 -11.15 12.39 9.98
N GLY A 175 -10.59 12.74 8.81
CA GLY A 175 -11.31 13.52 7.79
C GLY A 175 -12.60 12.82 7.31
N ASP A 176 -12.53 11.52 7.04
CA ASP A 176 -13.67 10.70 6.64
C ASP A 176 -14.79 10.72 7.69
N LEU A 177 -14.43 10.58 8.97
CA LEU A 177 -15.41 10.61 10.05
C LEU A 177 -16.01 11.99 10.28
N TYR A 178 -15.24 13.07 10.13
CA TYR A 178 -15.78 14.43 10.15
C TYR A 178 -16.79 14.65 9.01
N ARG A 179 -16.51 14.12 7.81
CA ARG A 179 -17.45 14.15 6.69
C ARG A 179 -18.74 13.39 7.02
N GLN A 180 -18.66 12.23 7.66
CA GLN A 180 -19.84 11.44 8.09
C GLN A 180 -20.76 12.19 9.06
N ILE A 181 -20.23 13.11 9.86
CA ILE A 181 -21.03 13.96 10.76
C ILE A 181 -21.32 15.35 10.20
N ASN A 182 -21.14 15.54 8.88
CA ASN A 182 -21.33 16.80 8.16
C ASN A 182 -20.48 17.99 8.65
N ASP A 183 -19.37 17.71 9.32
CA ASP A 183 -18.39 18.73 9.71
C ASP A 183 -17.36 18.93 8.60
N ILE A 184 -17.81 19.58 7.52
CA ILE A 184 -17.01 19.77 6.29
C ILE A 184 -15.73 20.55 6.57
N LYS A 185 -15.78 21.53 7.48
CA LYS A 185 -14.63 22.36 7.81
C LYS A 185 -13.51 21.53 8.40
N ASN A 186 -13.80 20.76 9.46
CA ASN A 186 -12.77 19.92 10.08
C ASN A 186 -12.35 18.76 9.15
N ALA A 187 -13.26 18.20 8.36
CA ALA A 187 -12.91 17.20 7.36
C ALA A 187 -11.84 17.73 6.39
N ASN A 188 -12.07 18.91 5.82
CA ASN A 188 -11.14 19.53 4.87
C ASN A 188 -9.82 19.92 5.52
N THR A 189 -9.81 20.34 6.80
CA THR A 189 -8.55 20.57 7.54
C THR A 189 -7.71 19.30 7.63
N TYR A 190 -8.31 18.16 7.99
CA TYR A 190 -7.58 16.89 8.07
C TYR A 190 -7.17 16.35 6.71
N TYR A 191 -8.03 16.48 5.69
CA TYR A 191 -7.67 16.12 4.31
C TYR A 191 -6.52 16.98 3.77
N GLN A 192 -6.47 18.28 4.10
CA GLN A 192 -5.35 19.12 3.72
C GLN A 192 -4.04 18.61 4.31
N MET A 193 -4.02 18.20 5.59
CA MET A 193 -2.83 17.59 6.19
C MET A 193 -2.38 16.31 5.45
N VAL A 194 -3.32 15.51 4.95
CA VAL A 194 -3.02 14.31 4.14
C VAL A 194 -2.45 14.70 2.77
N VAL A 195 -3.01 15.72 2.13
CA VAL A 195 -2.47 16.29 0.89
C VAL A 195 -1.04 16.77 1.11
N ASP A 196 -0.79 17.52 2.19
CA ASP A 196 0.53 18.04 2.52
C ASP A 196 1.54 16.90 2.74
N ASP A 197 1.16 15.86 3.47
CA ASP A 197 1.99 14.66 3.65
C ASP A 197 2.31 14.01 2.29
N TYR A 198 1.34 13.87 1.38
CA TYR A 198 1.59 13.32 0.06
C TYR A 198 2.49 14.19 -0.80
N VAL A 199 2.29 15.50 -0.81
CA VAL A 199 3.09 16.47 -1.57
C VAL A 199 4.54 16.48 -1.06
N ASN A 200 4.74 16.46 0.26
CA ASN A 200 6.05 16.41 0.88
C ASN A 200 6.81 15.11 0.54
N ASN A 201 6.10 14.02 0.28
CA ASN A 201 6.66 12.74 -0.16
C ASN A 201 6.66 12.56 -1.69
N ASN A 202 6.50 13.63 -2.48
CA ASN A 202 6.43 13.60 -3.95
C ASN A 202 5.30 12.74 -4.54
N GLN A 203 4.29 12.37 -3.75
CA GLN A 203 3.14 11.58 -4.17
C GLN A 203 2.01 12.46 -4.72
N MET A 204 2.31 13.30 -5.71
CA MET A 204 1.43 14.34 -6.25
C MET A 204 0.08 13.80 -6.72
N VAL A 205 0.07 12.66 -7.43
CA VAL A 205 -1.16 12.02 -7.89
C VAL A 205 -2.07 11.64 -6.72
N LYS A 206 -1.52 11.10 -5.62
CA LYS A 206 -2.33 10.77 -4.43
C LYS A 206 -2.93 12.02 -3.78
N GLY A 207 -2.15 13.09 -3.65
CA GLY A 207 -2.65 14.39 -3.19
C GLY A 207 -3.81 14.92 -4.04
N SER A 208 -3.68 14.84 -5.37
CA SER A 208 -4.74 15.25 -6.29
C SER A 208 -6.04 14.45 -6.12
N LEU A 209 -5.94 13.16 -5.77
CA LEU A 209 -7.11 12.32 -5.53
C LEU A 209 -7.86 12.71 -4.26
N ILE A 210 -7.15 13.16 -3.21
CA ILE A 210 -7.79 13.68 -1.99
C ILE A 210 -8.57 14.95 -2.32
N TYR A 211 -7.96 15.92 -3.01
CA TYR A 211 -8.66 17.13 -3.45
C TYR A 211 -9.92 16.81 -4.26
N ARG A 212 -9.77 15.97 -5.30
CA ARG A 212 -10.87 15.68 -6.22
C ARG A 212 -11.98 14.85 -5.59
N LYS A 213 -11.64 13.79 -4.84
CA LYS A 213 -12.62 12.78 -4.38
C LYS A 213 -13.14 13.00 -2.96
N LYS A 214 -12.34 13.63 -2.08
CA LYS A 214 -12.68 13.78 -0.65
C LYS A 214 -13.08 15.22 -0.31
N MET A 215 -12.39 16.21 -0.90
CA MET A 215 -12.65 17.63 -0.68
C MET A 215 -13.57 18.25 -1.74
N GLU A 216 -13.84 17.54 -2.85
CA GLU A 216 -14.64 18.02 -3.99
C GLU A 216 -14.09 19.30 -4.62
N MET A 217 -12.75 19.41 -4.68
CA MET A 217 -12.00 20.55 -5.23
C MET A 217 -11.22 20.13 -6.49
N PRO A 218 -11.88 19.94 -7.64
CA PRO A 218 -11.22 19.47 -8.87
C PRO A 218 -10.16 20.45 -9.40
N ASP A 219 -10.33 21.75 -9.19
CA ASP A 219 -9.36 22.76 -9.64
C ASP A 219 -8.04 22.67 -8.86
N GLU A 220 -8.10 22.44 -7.54
CA GLU A 220 -6.90 22.23 -6.72
C GLU A 220 -6.19 20.91 -7.07
N ALA A 221 -6.97 19.87 -7.41
CA ALA A 221 -6.42 18.63 -7.92
C ALA A 221 -5.63 18.86 -9.23
N GLN A 222 -6.16 19.67 -10.15
CA GLN A 222 -5.46 20.02 -11.39
C GLN A 222 -4.19 20.82 -11.15
N LYS A 223 -4.20 21.77 -10.19
CA LYS A 223 -3.01 22.54 -9.83
C LYS A 223 -1.88 21.65 -9.29
N ILE A 224 -2.19 20.68 -8.41
CA ILE A 224 -1.18 19.74 -7.91
C ILE A 224 -0.62 18.86 -9.02
N LEU A 225 -1.46 18.36 -9.93
CA LEU A 225 -1.00 17.53 -11.04
C LEU A 225 -0.09 18.33 -11.98
N LEU A 226 -0.46 19.57 -12.30
CA LEU A 226 0.38 20.45 -13.11
C LEU A 226 1.71 20.74 -12.42
N LYS A 227 1.71 21.04 -11.12
CA LYS A 227 2.93 21.22 -10.33
C LYS A 227 3.82 19.97 -10.35
N GLY A 228 3.24 18.77 -10.23
CA GLY A 228 3.99 17.51 -10.31
C GLY A 228 4.65 17.30 -11.67
N TRP A 229 3.97 17.67 -12.75
CA TRP A 229 4.56 17.70 -14.10
C TRP A 229 5.71 18.72 -14.20
N GLU A 230 5.50 19.94 -13.71
CA GLU A 230 6.47 21.04 -13.77
C GLU A 230 7.73 20.79 -12.94
N GLU A 231 7.60 20.14 -11.78
CA GLU A 231 8.70 19.86 -10.85
C GLU A 231 9.34 18.47 -11.03
N ASP A 232 8.96 17.74 -12.09
CA ASP A 232 9.47 16.38 -12.38
C ASP A 232 9.21 15.35 -11.26
N ARG A 233 8.08 15.50 -10.56
CA ARG A 233 7.64 14.59 -9.49
C ARG A 233 6.60 13.62 -10.05
N ASP A 234 7.06 12.45 -10.48
CA ASP A 234 6.23 11.45 -11.18
C ASP A 234 5.53 12.08 -12.40
N ALA A 235 6.32 12.76 -13.23
CA ALA A 235 5.86 13.69 -14.26
C ALA A 235 4.87 13.07 -15.25
N PHE A 236 5.14 11.84 -15.72
CA PHE A 236 4.25 11.12 -16.62
C PHE A 236 2.88 10.90 -15.99
N ASN A 237 2.81 10.33 -14.78
CA ASN A 237 1.53 10.03 -14.14
C ASN A 237 0.77 11.30 -13.79
N CYS A 238 1.48 12.36 -13.38
CA CYS A 238 0.89 13.67 -13.15
C CYS A 238 0.24 14.24 -14.42
N LEU A 239 0.97 14.26 -15.53
CA LEU A 239 0.48 14.78 -16.82
C LEU A 239 -0.68 13.94 -17.37
N ASN A 240 -0.55 12.61 -17.32
CA ASN A 240 -1.60 11.69 -17.76
C ASN A 240 -2.89 11.88 -16.95
N ASN A 241 -2.79 12.02 -15.62
CA ASN A 241 -3.96 12.31 -14.78
C ASN A 241 -4.52 13.72 -15.01
N TYR A 242 -3.65 14.71 -15.29
CA TYR A 242 -4.07 16.08 -15.61
C TYR A 242 -4.99 16.10 -16.84
N PHE A 243 -4.54 15.47 -17.93
CA PHE A 243 -5.35 15.34 -19.16
C PHE A 243 -6.60 14.48 -18.94
N ALA A 244 -6.49 13.36 -18.23
CA ALA A 244 -7.64 12.49 -17.94
C ALA A 244 -8.75 13.17 -17.12
N ASN A 245 -8.43 14.23 -16.36
CA ASN A 245 -9.40 15.00 -15.58
C ASN A 245 -10.11 16.10 -16.39
N ILE A 246 -9.79 16.28 -17.67
CA ILE A 246 -10.45 17.25 -18.56
C ILE A 246 -11.44 16.50 -19.46
N PHE A 247 -12.72 16.57 -19.13
CA PHE A 247 -13.77 15.82 -19.84
C PHE A 247 -14.22 16.48 -21.16
N GLU A 248 -14.15 17.80 -21.25
CA GLU A 248 -14.54 18.52 -22.46
C GLU A 248 -13.41 18.43 -23.51
N ILE A 249 -13.67 17.72 -24.62
CA ILE A 249 -12.67 17.45 -25.66
C ILE A 249 -12.03 18.72 -26.23
N LYS A 250 -12.81 19.79 -26.44
CA LYS A 250 -12.29 21.07 -26.93
C LYS A 250 -11.31 21.71 -25.94
N LYS A 251 -11.66 21.67 -24.65
CA LYS A 251 -10.80 22.19 -23.58
C LYS A 251 -9.53 21.34 -23.45
N LEU A 252 -9.65 20.02 -23.55
CA LEU A 252 -8.51 19.10 -23.51
C LEU A 252 -7.54 19.37 -24.66
N ASP A 253 -8.05 19.49 -25.90
CA ASP A 253 -7.24 19.83 -27.07
C ASP A 253 -6.47 21.15 -26.87
N GLN A 254 -7.15 22.19 -26.39
CA GLN A 254 -6.53 23.48 -26.07
C GLN A 254 -5.44 23.34 -25.01
N GLN A 255 -5.70 22.62 -23.91
CA GLN A 255 -4.72 22.44 -22.83
C GLN A 255 -3.50 21.61 -23.27
N ILE A 256 -3.68 20.61 -24.14
CA ILE A 256 -2.57 19.88 -24.77
C ILE A 256 -1.68 20.89 -25.50
N GLN A 257 -2.23 21.68 -26.43
CA GLN A 257 -1.45 22.65 -27.20
C GLN A 257 -0.75 23.70 -26.33
N GLU A 258 -1.46 24.29 -25.37
CA GLU A 258 -0.92 25.33 -24.49
C GLU A 258 0.22 24.82 -23.61
N LEU A 259 0.09 23.61 -23.06
CA LEU A 259 1.11 23.01 -22.22
C LEU A 259 2.34 22.57 -23.04
N TYR A 260 2.13 22.06 -24.26
CA TYR A 260 3.22 21.70 -25.15
C TYR A 260 4.11 22.91 -25.52
N LYS A 261 3.51 24.08 -25.80
CA LYS A 261 4.25 25.32 -26.10
C LYS A 261 5.22 25.72 -24.99
N LYS A 262 4.93 25.35 -23.75
CA LYS A 262 5.75 25.64 -22.56
C LYS A 262 6.65 24.46 -22.15
N THR A 263 6.53 23.32 -22.82
CA THR A 263 7.24 22.10 -22.45
C THR A 263 8.71 22.18 -22.89
N PRO A 264 9.66 22.13 -21.95
CA PRO A 264 11.07 22.19 -22.28
C PRO A 264 11.53 20.90 -22.97
N SER A 265 12.62 20.99 -23.73
CA SER A 265 13.09 19.92 -24.63
C SER A 265 13.33 18.59 -23.88
N ASP A 266 13.87 18.62 -22.67
CA ASP A 266 14.13 17.45 -21.82
C ASP A 266 12.85 16.68 -21.43
N LYS A 267 11.72 17.38 -21.31
CA LYS A 267 10.42 16.79 -20.93
C LYS A 267 9.57 16.31 -22.10
N LYS A 268 9.94 16.63 -23.35
CA LYS A 268 9.13 16.31 -24.54
C LYS A 268 8.88 14.81 -24.75
N ILE A 269 9.78 13.94 -24.29
CA ILE A 269 9.59 12.47 -24.40
C ILE A 269 8.48 12.00 -23.47
N THR A 270 8.49 12.44 -22.21
CA THR A 270 7.41 12.17 -21.25
C THR A 270 6.08 12.75 -21.74
N TYR A 271 6.12 13.92 -22.37
CA TYR A 271 4.94 14.54 -22.97
C TYR A 271 4.37 13.68 -24.12
N LEU A 272 5.22 13.18 -25.02
CA LEU A 272 4.87 12.27 -26.12
C LEU A 272 4.18 11.01 -25.59
N GLU A 273 4.72 10.43 -24.52
CA GLU A 273 4.13 9.25 -23.87
C GLU A 273 2.73 9.52 -23.34
N ALA A 274 2.49 10.69 -22.73
CA ALA A 274 1.17 11.05 -22.21
C ALA A 274 0.14 11.26 -23.33
N ILE A 275 0.48 12.04 -24.37
CA ILE A 275 -0.47 12.32 -25.47
C ILE A 275 -0.80 11.08 -26.32
N LYS A 276 0.01 10.02 -26.27
CA LYS A 276 -0.32 8.74 -26.90
C LYS A 276 -1.62 8.14 -26.36
N TYR A 277 -1.93 8.36 -25.09
CA TYR A 277 -3.21 7.93 -24.50
C TYR A 277 -4.35 8.83 -24.99
N GLU A 278 -4.11 10.14 -25.08
CA GLU A 278 -5.09 11.13 -25.54
C GLU A 278 -5.46 10.96 -27.03
N PHE A 279 -4.49 10.61 -27.89
CA PHE A 279 -4.70 10.33 -29.31
C PHE A 279 -5.79 9.26 -29.55
N LYS A 280 -5.87 8.27 -28.65
CA LYS A 280 -6.81 7.15 -28.77
C LYS A 280 -8.23 7.46 -28.25
N LYS A 281 -8.42 8.58 -27.53
CA LYS A 281 -9.69 8.87 -26.86
C LYS A 281 -10.77 9.39 -27.79
N ASP A 282 -10.41 10.28 -28.71
CA ASP A 282 -11.37 10.93 -29.60
C ASP A 282 -10.72 11.33 -30.93
N PRO A 283 -11.36 11.09 -32.09
CA PRO A 283 -10.86 11.51 -33.40
C PRO A 283 -10.48 13.00 -33.49
N LYS A 284 -11.18 13.88 -32.75
CA LYS A 284 -10.90 15.33 -32.73
C LYS A 284 -9.52 15.66 -32.16
N LEU A 285 -8.97 14.80 -31.30
CA LEU A 285 -7.63 14.98 -30.70
C LEU A 285 -6.50 14.47 -31.60
N GLN A 286 -6.81 13.62 -32.58
CA GLN A 286 -5.80 12.92 -33.38
C GLN A 286 -4.91 13.88 -34.18
N ASN A 287 -5.50 14.90 -34.81
CA ASN A 287 -4.73 15.86 -35.61
C ASN A 287 -3.71 16.61 -34.75
N THR A 288 -4.15 17.21 -33.64
CA THR A 288 -3.31 17.95 -32.71
C THR A 288 -2.20 17.08 -32.13
N THR A 289 -2.57 15.93 -31.57
CA THR A 289 -1.60 15.03 -30.90
C THR A 289 -0.62 14.41 -31.89
N ARG A 290 -1.03 14.11 -33.13
CA ARG A 290 -0.15 13.63 -34.21
C ARG A 290 0.87 14.70 -34.62
N ASN A 291 0.43 15.94 -34.82
CA ASN A 291 1.33 17.03 -35.20
C ASN A 291 2.39 17.29 -34.13
N ILE A 292 1.97 17.35 -32.86
CA ILE A 292 2.90 17.46 -31.73
C ILE A 292 3.85 16.27 -31.67
N ALA A 293 3.35 15.05 -31.88
CA ALA A 293 4.19 13.86 -31.89
C ALA A 293 5.27 13.91 -32.98
N TYR A 294 4.92 14.38 -34.18
CA TYR A 294 5.87 14.55 -35.28
C TYR A 294 6.95 15.57 -34.97
N GLU A 295 6.60 16.71 -34.38
CA GLU A 295 7.58 17.71 -33.95
C GLU A 295 8.56 17.13 -32.93
N ILE A 296 8.05 16.42 -31.91
CA ILE A 296 8.88 15.81 -30.88
C ILE A 296 9.81 14.74 -31.49
N ILE A 297 9.26 13.86 -32.35
CA ILE A 297 10.02 12.81 -33.01
C ILE A 297 11.12 13.42 -33.89
N ALA A 298 10.79 14.42 -34.70
CA ALA A 298 11.76 15.10 -35.57
C ALA A 298 12.87 15.81 -34.78
N GLU A 299 12.54 16.42 -33.63
CA GLU A 299 13.53 17.04 -32.75
C GLU A 299 14.47 16.00 -32.11
N LYS A 300 13.92 14.87 -31.65
CA LYS A 300 14.68 13.90 -30.84
C LYS A 300 15.37 12.82 -31.66
N VAL A 301 14.96 12.56 -32.90
CA VAL A 301 15.47 11.42 -33.69
C VAL A 301 16.99 11.45 -33.89
N ALA A 302 17.59 12.64 -33.99
CA ALA A 302 19.04 12.79 -34.15
C ALA A 302 19.84 12.27 -32.94
N THR A 303 19.26 12.34 -31.74
CA THR A 303 19.89 11.90 -30.47
C THR A 303 19.34 10.55 -29.97
N ARG A 304 18.11 10.20 -30.37
CA ARG A 304 17.37 9.00 -29.96
C ARG A 304 16.67 8.38 -31.16
N SER A 305 17.44 7.67 -31.98
CA SER A 305 16.95 7.08 -33.24
C SER A 305 15.75 6.13 -33.05
N GLU A 306 15.60 5.53 -31.87
CA GLU A 306 14.50 4.64 -31.50
C GLU A 306 13.15 5.34 -31.37
N ILE A 307 13.12 6.67 -31.22
CA ILE A 307 11.87 7.42 -31.06
C ILE A 307 10.96 7.34 -32.29
N VAL A 308 11.53 7.05 -33.47
CA VAL A 308 10.75 6.83 -34.70
C VAL A 308 9.78 5.65 -34.58
N ASN A 309 10.00 4.71 -33.67
CA ASN A 309 9.06 3.62 -33.43
C ASN A 309 7.72 4.13 -32.86
N GLU A 310 7.68 5.33 -32.27
CA GLU A 310 6.44 5.95 -31.77
C GLU A 310 5.49 6.37 -32.90
N LEU A 311 5.99 6.58 -34.13
CA LEU A 311 5.18 6.97 -35.30
C LEU A 311 4.02 6.01 -35.56
N LYS A 312 4.21 4.71 -35.30
CA LYS A 312 3.16 3.67 -35.47
C LYS A 312 1.94 3.91 -34.57
N HIS A 313 2.12 4.59 -33.44
CA HIS A 313 1.03 4.85 -32.50
C HIS A 313 0.14 6.02 -32.92
N PHE A 314 0.67 6.95 -33.72
CA PHE A 314 -0.05 8.13 -34.23
C PHE A 314 -0.54 7.95 -35.67
N ASN A 315 -0.15 6.85 -36.32
CA ASN A 315 -0.56 6.46 -37.67
C ASN A 315 -1.06 5.00 -37.70
N PRO A 316 -2.13 4.67 -36.95
CA PRO A 316 -2.63 3.29 -36.88
C PRO A 316 -3.15 2.77 -38.23
N ASP A 317 -3.64 3.67 -39.10
CA ASP A 317 -4.25 3.33 -40.39
C ASP A 317 -3.23 3.29 -41.55
N ASP A 318 -1.95 3.60 -41.28
CA ASP A 318 -0.89 3.58 -42.29
C ASP A 318 -0.24 2.19 -42.35
N GLU A 319 -0.57 1.42 -43.39
CA GLU A 319 -0.06 0.07 -43.60
C GLU A 319 1.45 0.01 -43.94
N VAL A 320 2.04 1.11 -44.40
CA VAL A 320 3.46 1.17 -44.80
C VAL A 320 4.36 1.76 -43.72
N ILE A 321 3.81 2.39 -42.68
CA ILE A 321 4.59 3.06 -41.62
C ILE A 321 5.66 2.16 -40.99
N LEU A 322 5.35 0.88 -40.76
CA LEU A 322 6.30 -0.07 -40.18
C LEU A 322 7.48 -0.36 -41.13
N LYS A 323 7.22 -0.39 -42.45
CA LYS A 323 8.27 -0.55 -43.47
C LYS A 323 9.17 0.67 -43.51
N ASP A 324 8.60 1.88 -43.41
CA ASP A 324 9.37 3.11 -43.45
C ASP A 324 10.19 3.35 -42.18
N ILE A 325 9.64 3.04 -41.01
CA ILE A 325 10.38 2.97 -39.74
C ILE A 325 11.59 2.02 -39.88
N SER A 326 11.38 0.82 -40.46
CA SER A 326 12.45 -0.15 -40.67
C SER A 326 13.52 0.35 -41.65
N ARG A 327 13.12 0.94 -42.78
CA ARG A 327 14.04 1.53 -43.78
C ARG A 327 14.88 2.65 -43.19
N TYR A 328 14.28 3.52 -42.39
CA TYR A 328 14.97 4.60 -41.69
C TYR A 328 16.04 4.03 -40.74
N LYS A 329 15.65 3.09 -39.86
CA LYS A 329 16.56 2.49 -38.87
C LYS A 329 17.70 1.70 -39.51
N THR A 330 17.46 1.03 -40.62
CA THR A 330 18.48 0.23 -41.33
C THR A 330 19.38 1.07 -42.23
N GLY A 331 19.18 2.39 -42.31
CA GLY A 331 20.00 3.28 -43.14
C GLY A 331 19.87 3.02 -44.64
N ARG A 332 18.88 2.22 -45.08
CA ARG A 332 18.66 1.88 -46.50
C ARG A 332 18.27 3.10 -47.36
N ASN A 333 18.02 4.25 -46.75
CA ASN A 333 17.83 5.54 -47.43
C ASN A 333 19.14 6.34 -47.65
N ARG A 334 20.33 5.83 -47.25
CA ARG A 334 21.62 6.46 -47.61
C ARG A 334 22.00 6.31 -49.09
N MET A 335 21.17 5.64 -49.91
CA MET A 335 21.43 5.42 -51.34
C MET A 335 21.07 6.61 -52.27
N PHE A 336 20.61 7.74 -51.72
CA PHE A 336 20.30 8.96 -52.52
C PHE A 336 21.02 10.23 -52.02
N ARG A 337 22.23 10.09 -51.50
CA ARG A 337 23.17 11.22 -51.33
C ARG A 337 24.31 11.06 -52.34
N ASN A 338 24.07 11.54 -53.56
CA ASN A 338 25.12 11.99 -54.50
C ASN A 338 24.82 13.44 -54.84
#